data_AF-A0A8J9S9X0-F1
#
_entry.id   AF-A0A8J9S9X0-F1
#
_cell.length_a   1.000
_cell.length_b   1.000
_cell.length_c   1.000
_cell.angle_alpha   90.00
_cell.angle_beta   90.00
_cell.angle_gamma   90.00
#
_symmetry.space_group_name_H-M   'P 1'
#
loop_
_entity.id
_entity.type
_entity.pdbx_description
1 polymer ?
#
loop_
_entity_poly.entity_id
_entity_poly.type
_entity_poly.pdbx_seq_one_letter_code
_entity_poly.pdbx_strand_id
1 'polypeptide(L)'
;MTDARLHSRPSTTKTTSASSSPTKAEQKLLDQAEAARRGVTYKEVKQERKKKKREAETLDNDDDHRKEVKRLRTYSNADDAATGDSQQKRRTRSVDAAEEKEAGKSVLSTEEWRKEHMISIQGHGSERATQTFPDPFMEFKDAPFQERIQQAFAQAGFARPTSIQGQAWPIALQNKDMICVAKTGSGKTCGFLLPVFHQHLVKQTRIQGFTKPILLVLAPTRELSVQILEEAQKFGRPLGIRSVCCYGGASKHPQIAALQRGVECVIATPGRLNDLIEMRKADLSKVQYLVLDEADRMLDMGFEPQIRSIILNIPPENRQTLLFSATWPKEIQALAHDFLKNPIQINVGEVNALVANKDIQQTIVMCSESEKLDKLEQILRDL
;
A
#
# COMPACT_ATOMS: atom_id res chain seq x y z
N MET A 1 -75.21 6.89 -25.66
CA MET A 1 -75.06 6.18 -24.37
C MET A 1 -73.61 6.26 -23.95
N THR A 2 -73.35 6.96 -22.83
CA THR A 2 -72.20 6.88 -21.88
C THR A 2 -70.78 6.87 -22.45
N ASP A 3 -69.98 7.96 -22.38
CA ASP A 3 -69.22 8.53 -21.22
C ASP A 3 -68.20 7.49 -20.67
N ALA A 4 -66.88 7.71 -20.53
CA ALA A 4 -66.17 8.86 -19.98
C ALA A 4 -64.62 8.76 -20.15
N ARG A 5 -63.97 9.91 -20.40
CA ARG A 5 -62.75 10.47 -19.73
C ARG A 5 -61.39 9.73 -19.83
N LEU A 6 -60.20 10.37 -19.89
CA LEU A 6 -59.68 11.73 -20.15
C LEU A 6 -58.17 11.73 -19.76
N HIS A 7 -57.39 12.63 -20.38
CA HIS A 7 -56.07 13.19 -19.99
C HIS A 7 -54.75 12.56 -20.48
N SER A 8 -54.37 13.03 -21.67
CA SER A 8 -53.00 13.26 -22.14
C SER A 8 -52.33 14.46 -21.43
N ARG A 9 -51.05 14.32 -21.04
CA ARG A 9 -50.12 15.45 -20.82
C ARG A 9 -48.82 15.23 -21.61
N PRO A 10 -48.24 16.27 -22.24
CA PRO A 10 -47.06 16.15 -23.07
C PRO A 10 -45.74 16.26 -22.28
N SER A 11 -44.69 15.77 -22.92
CA SER A 11 -43.29 15.72 -22.51
C SER A 11 -42.72 17.05 -21.98
N THR A 12 -42.15 17.03 -20.78
CA THR A 12 -41.27 18.09 -20.30
C THR A 12 -39.81 17.76 -20.65
N THR A 13 -39.25 18.64 -21.48
CA THR A 13 -37.82 18.85 -21.74
C THR A 13 -36.96 18.74 -20.49
N LYS A 14 -35.98 17.83 -20.50
CA LYS A 14 -34.84 17.86 -19.57
C LYS A 14 -33.85 18.93 -20.04
N THR A 15 -33.97 20.12 -19.48
CA THR A 15 -32.93 21.16 -19.48
C THR A 15 -31.75 20.70 -18.62
N THR A 16 -30.56 20.76 -19.21
CA THR A 16 -29.24 20.69 -18.57
C THR A 16 -29.11 21.76 -17.48
N SER A 17 -28.84 21.38 -16.23
CA SER A 17 -28.38 22.32 -15.19
C SER A 17 -26.94 22.03 -14.82
N ALA A 18 -26.03 22.78 -15.45
CA ALA A 18 -24.71 23.05 -14.90
C ALA A 18 -24.89 23.89 -13.62
N SER A 19 -24.18 23.54 -12.54
CA SER A 19 -24.17 24.31 -11.30
C SER A 19 -23.43 25.64 -11.50
N SER A 20 -24.12 26.69 -11.94
CA SER A 20 -23.59 28.05 -11.95
C SER A 20 -23.68 28.67 -10.56
N SER A 21 -22.61 29.32 -10.10
CA SER A 21 -22.60 30.08 -8.86
C SER A 21 -23.63 31.24 -8.90
N PRO A 22 -24.32 31.52 -7.78
CA PRO A 22 -25.40 32.52 -7.74
C PRO A 22 -24.89 33.93 -8.05
N THR A 23 -25.71 34.72 -8.72
CA THR A 23 -25.42 36.14 -9.01
C THR A 23 -25.40 36.97 -7.72
N LYS A 24 -24.77 38.16 -7.76
CA LYS A 24 -24.70 39.06 -6.59
C LYS A 24 -26.08 39.46 -6.02
N ALA A 25 -27.10 39.53 -6.89
CA ALA A 25 -28.46 39.85 -6.49
C ALA A 25 -29.15 38.67 -5.78
N GLU A 26 -29.05 37.46 -6.34
CA GLU A 26 -29.57 36.23 -5.74
C GLU A 26 -28.90 35.94 -4.40
N GLN A 27 -27.59 36.14 -4.33
CA GLN A 27 -26.83 35.93 -3.12
C GLN A 27 -27.24 36.90 -1.99
N LYS A 28 -27.61 38.15 -2.33
CA LYS A 28 -28.12 39.12 -1.35
C LYS A 28 -29.49 38.70 -0.80
N LEU A 29 -30.37 38.14 -1.65
CA LEU A 29 -31.67 37.63 -1.25
C LEU A 29 -31.53 36.41 -0.32
N LEU A 30 -30.61 35.49 -0.63
CA LEU A 30 -30.30 34.33 0.21
C LEU A 30 -29.81 34.74 1.60
N ASP A 31 -28.86 35.68 1.67
CA ASP A 31 -28.35 36.19 2.95
C ASP A 31 -29.43 36.89 3.79
N GLN A 32 -30.37 37.59 3.13
CA GLN A 32 -31.49 38.26 3.82
C GLN A 32 -32.52 37.25 4.34
N ALA A 33 -32.81 36.20 3.57
CA ALA A 33 -33.69 35.11 4.01
C ALA A 33 -33.06 34.32 5.18
N GLU A 34 -31.73 34.09 5.14
CA GLU A 34 -31.00 33.45 6.23
C GLU A 34 -30.98 34.32 7.49
N ALA A 35 -30.75 35.63 7.35
CA ALA A 35 -30.82 36.60 8.44
C ALA A 35 -32.18 36.58 9.14
N ALA A 36 -33.28 36.57 8.35
CA ALA A 36 -34.64 36.49 8.88
C ALA A 36 -34.93 35.17 9.61
N ARG A 37 -34.42 34.03 9.10
CA ARG A 37 -34.57 32.72 9.77
C ARG A 37 -33.78 32.61 11.08
N ARG A 38 -32.60 33.24 11.14
CA ARG A 38 -31.68 33.16 12.28
C ARG A 38 -31.89 34.28 13.31
N GLY A 39 -32.78 35.24 13.03
CA GLY A 39 -33.03 36.39 13.91
C GLY A 39 -31.81 37.32 14.04
N VAL A 40 -30.92 37.33 13.05
CA VAL A 40 -29.67 38.12 13.03
C VAL A 40 -29.71 39.12 11.88
N THR A 41 -28.78 40.06 11.85
CA THR A 41 -28.74 41.08 10.79
C THR A 41 -28.10 40.56 9.50
N TYR A 42 -28.51 41.11 8.36
CA TYR A 42 -27.88 40.84 7.06
C TYR A 42 -26.37 41.12 7.05
N LYS A 43 -25.90 42.09 7.85
CA LYS A 43 -24.46 42.43 7.95
C LYS A 43 -23.67 41.30 8.59
N GLU A 44 -24.22 40.64 9.62
CA GLU A 44 -23.57 39.52 10.33
C GLU A 44 -23.46 38.29 9.42
N VAL A 45 -24.55 37.88 8.77
CA VAL A 45 -24.54 36.75 7.80
C VAL A 45 -23.54 36.99 6.67
N LYS A 46 -23.49 38.23 6.15
CA LYS A 46 -22.53 38.62 5.10
C LYS A 46 -21.07 38.58 5.57
N GLN A 47 -20.80 38.93 6.83
CA GLN A 47 -19.47 38.86 7.42
C GLN A 47 -19.03 37.41 7.66
N GLU A 48 -19.91 36.56 8.21
CA GLU A 48 -19.67 35.12 8.37
C GLU A 48 -19.35 34.45 7.02
N ARG A 49 -20.11 34.75 5.98
CA ARG A 49 -19.86 34.18 4.65
C ARG A 49 -18.53 34.66 4.06
N LYS A 50 -18.19 35.95 4.22
CA LYS A 50 -16.88 36.47 3.79
C LYS A 50 -15.73 35.82 4.55
N LYS A 51 -15.91 35.53 5.85
CA LYS A 51 -14.94 34.82 6.68
C LYS A 51 -14.75 33.37 6.19
N LYS A 52 -15.84 32.62 5.99
CA LYS A 52 -15.82 31.27 5.41
C LYS A 52 -15.21 31.21 4.01
N LYS A 53 -15.45 32.23 3.17
CA LYS A 53 -14.83 32.32 1.84
C LYS A 53 -13.32 32.57 1.93
N ARG A 54 -12.88 33.44 2.85
CA ARG A 54 -11.44 33.65 3.11
C ARG A 54 -10.77 32.42 3.69
N GLU A 55 -11.43 31.72 4.60
CA GLU A 55 -10.95 30.44 5.17
C GLU A 55 -10.83 29.36 4.09
N ALA A 56 -11.81 29.26 3.19
CA ALA A 56 -11.74 28.37 2.02
C ALA A 56 -10.64 28.76 1.03
N GLU A 57 -10.42 30.06 0.79
CA GLU A 57 -9.32 30.56 -0.06
C GLU A 57 -7.94 30.38 0.57
N THR A 58 -7.83 30.34 1.91
CA THR A 58 -6.58 29.98 2.60
C THR A 58 -6.32 28.47 2.57
N LEU A 59 -7.37 27.63 2.63
CA LEU A 59 -7.25 26.17 2.50
C LEU A 59 -6.91 25.74 1.06
N ASP A 60 -7.33 26.50 0.05
CA ASP A 60 -7.01 26.26 -1.37
C ASP A 60 -5.60 26.75 -1.76
N ASN A 61 -4.93 27.48 -0.87
CA ASN A 61 -3.55 27.93 -1.02
C ASN A 61 -2.52 27.04 -0.29
N ASP A 62 -2.94 25.97 0.39
CA ASP A 62 -2.02 24.97 0.92
C ASP A 62 -1.47 24.08 -0.22
N ASP A 63 -0.15 24.04 -0.26
CA ASP A 63 0.69 24.09 -1.45
C ASP A 63 1.07 22.69 -2.00
N ASP A 64 0.28 21.66 -1.68
CA ASP A 64 0.59 20.26 -2.05
C ASP A 64 -0.08 19.84 -3.36
N HIS A 65 -1.34 20.20 -3.60
CA HIS A 65 -2.06 19.74 -4.79
C HIS A 65 -1.54 20.39 -6.08
N ARG A 66 -1.09 21.66 -6.01
CA ARG A 66 -0.54 22.39 -7.17
C ARG A 66 0.87 21.93 -7.52
N LYS A 67 1.69 21.52 -6.53
CA LYS A 67 3.00 20.89 -6.75
C LYS A 67 2.86 19.50 -7.35
N GLU A 68 1.83 18.76 -6.95
CA GLU A 68 1.56 17.42 -7.47
C GLU A 68 1.02 17.42 -8.90
N VAL A 69 0.10 18.33 -9.24
CA VAL A 69 -0.38 18.50 -10.62
C VAL A 69 0.70 19.06 -11.56
N LYS A 70 1.62 19.91 -11.07
CA LYS A 70 2.80 20.34 -11.84
C LYS A 70 3.79 19.19 -12.06
N ARG A 71 4.10 18.36 -11.03
CA ARG A 71 4.97 17.18 -11.17
C ARG A 71 4.38 16.15 -12.14
N LEU A 72 3.07 15.93 -12.11
CA LEU A 72 2.40 14.99 -13.01
C LEU A 72 2.32 15.49 -14.47
N ARG A 73 2.27 16.81 -14.70
CA ARG A 73 2.34 17.40 -16.06
C ARG A 73 3.74 17.37 -16.67
N THR A 74 4.81 17.38 -15.86
CA THR A 74 6.17 17.26 -16.39
C THR A 74 6.45 15.86 -16.96
N TYR A 75 5.74 14.83 -16.48
CA TYR A 75 5.86 13.46 -17.00
C TYR A 75 5.04 13.20 -18.27
N SER A 76 4.07 14.07 -18.62
CA SER A 76 3.24 13.89 -19.83
C SER A 76 3.75 14.66 -21.05
N ASN A 77 4.73 15.55 -20.90
CA ASN A 77 5.25 16.40 -21.97
C ASN A 77 6.73 16.11 -22.31
N ALA A 78 7.26 14.96 -21.88
CA ALA A 78 8.63 14.53 -22.19
C ALA A 78 8.67 13.45 -23.29
N ASP A 79 7.74 13.52 -24.24
CA ASP A 79 7.81 12.84 -25.52
C ASP A 79 7.76 13.94 -26.58
N ASP A 80 8.92 14.51 -26.92
CA ASP A 80 9.27 15.25 -28.15
C ASP A 80 10.43 16.24 -27.90
N ALA A 81 11.66 15.72 -27.75
CA ALA A 81 12.89 16.41 -28.16
C ALA A 81 14.09 15.46 -28.08
N ALA A 82 14.80 15.35 -29.21
CA ALA A 82 15.95 14.50 -29.43
C ALA A 82 17.23 14.96 -28.70
N THR A 83 18.16 13.99 -28.56
CA THR A 83 19.64 14.11 -28.65
C THR A 83 20.35 15.21 -27.85
N GLY A 84 21.26 14.80 -26.97
CA GLY A 84 22.29 15.69 -26.43
C GLY A 84 23.05 15.10 -25.26
N ASP A 85 24.25 14.60 -25.54
CA ASP A 85 25.33 14.34 -24.59
C ASP A 85 25.58 15.56 -23.69
N SER A 86 25.82 15.36 -22.39
CA SER A 86 26.73 16.16 -21.55
C SER A 86 26.69 15.72 -20.08
N GLN A 87 27.88 15.38 -19.61
CA GLN A 87 28.31 15.11 -18.26
C GLN A 87 27.90 16.20 -17.24
N GLN A 88 27.53 15.79 -16.03
CA GLN A 88 28.08 16.40 -14.81
C GLN A 88 27.91 15.48 -13.58
N LYS A 89 29.02 14.81 -13.25
CA LYS A 89 29.26 14.09 -11.99
C LYS A 89 29.18 15.06 -10.81
N ARG A 90 28.23 14.85 -9.89
CA ARG A 90 28.39 15.28 -8.50
C ARG A 90 28.76 14.06 -7.65
N ARG A 91 30.05 14.02 -7.29
CA ARG A 91 30.66 13.04 -6.39
C ARG A 91 30.16 13.31 -4.97
N THR A 92 29.51 12.35 -4.34
CA THR A 92 29.56 12.18 -2.88
C THR A 92 30.44 10.98 -2.60
N ARG A 93 31.74 11.24 -2.40
CA ARG A 93 32.65 10.32 -1.74
C ARG A 93 32.29 10.32 -0.27
N SER A 94 31.95 9.15 0.30
CA SER A 94 32.73 8.50 1.37
C SER A 94 31.89 7.54 2.21
N VAL A 95 31.71 6.30 1.74
CA VAL A 95 31.85 5.08 2.57
C VAL A 95 32.42 3.94 1.70
N ASP A 96 33.39 4.23 0.82
CA ASP A 96 34.03 3.23 -0.04
C ASP A 96 35.54 3.37 0.07
N ALA A 97 36.12 2.64 1.02
CA ALA A 97 37.56 2.34 1.08
C ALA A 97 37.88 1.11 1.94
N ALA A 98 36.94 0.15 2.07
CA ALA A 98 37.18 -1.09 2.82
C ALA A 98 36.78 -2.37 2.06
N GLU A 99 36.17 -2.31 0.87
CA GLU A 99 35.71 -3.50 0.14
C GLU A 99 36.26 -3.61 -1.29
N GLU A 100 37.46 -3.07 -1.56
CA GLU A 100 38.22 -3.43 -2.77
C GLU A 100 39.44 -4.27 -2.39
N LYS A 101 39.18 -5.51 -1.97
CA LYS A 101 40.08 -6.66 -2.07
C LYS A 101 39.36 -7.92 -1.58
N GLU A 102 38.68 -8.62 -2.48
CA GLU A 102 38.47 -10.07 -2.36
C GLU A 102 37.94 -10.65 -3.68
N ALA A 103 38.83 -10.73 -4.67
CA ALA A 103 38.68 -11.67 -5.78
C ALA A 103 38.98 -13.07 -5.23
N GLY A 104 37.95 -13.72 -4.68
CA GLY A 104 38.05 -15.07 -4.12
C GLY A 104 36.97 -15.43 -3.09
N LYS A 105 35.71 -15.01 -3.27
CA LYS A 105 34.64 -15.47 -2.36
C LYS A 105 34.31 -16.94 -2.65
N SER A 106 34.61 -17.79 -1.68
CA SER A 106 33.97 -19.10 -1.54
C SER A 106 32.46 -18.90 -1.62
N VAL A 107 31.79 -19.60 -2.54
CA VAL A 107 30.33 -19.63 -2.61
C VAL A 107 29.86 -20.24 -1.28
N LEU A 108 29.29 -19.40 -0.41
CA LEU A 108 28.67 -19.88 0.83
C LEU A 108 27.64 -20.95 0.46
N SER A 109 27.68 -22.09 1.13
CA SER A 109 26.61 -23.07 0.98
C SER A 109 25.28 -22.48 1.43
N THR A 110 24.17 -23.02 0.92
CA THR A 110 22.82 -22.58 1.33
C THR A 110 22.65 -22.55 2.85
N GLU A 111 23.17 -23.55 3.55
CA GLU A 111 23.05 -23.68 5.01
C GLU A 111 23.86 -22.62 5.74
N GLU A 112 25.08 -22.33 5.29
CA GLU A 112 25.92 -21.27 5.84
C GLU A 112 25.29 -19.89 5.63
N TRP A 113 24.75 -19.63 4.44
CA TRP A 113 24.08 -18.37 4.15
C TRP A 113 22.83 -18.17 5.02
N ARG A 114 22.01 -19.22 5.20
CA ARG A 114 20.85 -19.18 6.11
C ARG A 114 21.29 -18.93 7.55
N LYS A 115 22.36 -19.57 8.01
CA LYS A 115 22.90 -19.38 9.37
C LYS A 115 23.42 -17.95 9.58
N GLU A 116 24.17 -17.41 8.62
CA GLU A 116 24.69 -16.03 8.66
C GLU A 116 23.56 -15.00 8.79
N HIS A 117 22.46 -15.20 8.05
CA HIS A 117 21.30 -14.31 8.05
C HIS A 117 20.26 -14.66 9.12
N MET A 118 20.55 -15.61 10.01
CA MET A 118 19.64 -16.09 11.06
C MET A 118 18.28 -16.52 10.52
N ILE A 119 18.28 -17.27 9.41
CA ILE A 119 17.08 -17.76 8.75
C ILE A 119 16.73 -19.16 9.27
N SER A 120 15.50 -19.32 9.74
CA SER A 120 14.89 -20.62 10.02
C SER A 120 13.67 -20.84 9.13
N ILE A 121 13.47 -22.08 8.67
CA ILE A 121 12.37 -22.46 7.80
C ILE A 121 11.66 -23.66 8.40
N GLN A 122 10.33 -23.62 8.43
CA GLN A 122 9.48 -24.67 8.95
C GLN A 122 8.25 -24.85 8.07
N GLY A 123 7.91 -26.09 7.73
CA GLY A 123 6.65 -26.41 7.06
C GLY A 123 5.53 -26.70 8.04
N HIS A 124 4.30 -26.34 7.68
CA HIS A 124 3.07 -26.61 8.44
C HIS A 124 2.09 -27.50 7.66
N GLY A 125 1.16 -28.15 8.37
CA GLY A 125 0.23 -29.09 7.76
C GLY A 125 0.95 -30.24 7.06
N SER A 126 0.66 -30.45 5.77
CA SER A 126 1.33 -31.47 4.96
C SER A 126 2.82 -31.19 4.72
N GLU A 127 3.27 -29.95 4.88
CA GLU A 127 4.69 -29.57 4.71
C GLU A 127 5.54 -29.86 5.97
N ARG A 128 4.95 -30.37 7.07
CA ARG A 128 5.71 -30.66 8.31
C ARG A 128 6.81 -31.70 8.11
N ALA A 129 6.62 -32.63 7.18
CA ALA A 129 7.60 -33.67 6.87
C ALA A 129 8.66 -33.20 5.84
N THR A 130 8.51 -31.99 5.29
CA THR A 130 9.43 -31.44 4.29
C THR A 130 10.78 -31.15 4.95
N GLN A 131 11.80 -31.91 4.53
CA GLN A 131 13.17 -31.81 5.06
C GLN A 131 14.01 -30.78 4.29
N THR A 132 13.64 -30.51 3.04
CA THR A 132 14.39 -29.63 2.14
C THR A 132 13.48 -28.53 1.61
N PHE A 133 13.97 -27.29 1.70
CA PHE A 133 13.29 -26.10 1.19
C PHE A 133 14.11 -25.47 0.06
N PRO A 134 13.46 -24.76 -0.88
CA PRO A 134 14.14 -24.14 -2.01
C PRO A 134 15.33 -23.27 -1.58
N ASP A 135 16.42 -23.39 -2.33
CA ASP A 135 17.61 -22.57 -2.13
C ASP A 135 17.29 -21.08 -2.30
N PRO A 136 17.90 -20.20 -1.48
CA PRO A 136 17.67 -18.77 -1.55
C PRO A 136 18.29 -18.17 -2.81
N PHE A 137 17.65 -17.12 -3.33
CA PHE A 137 18.25 -16.27 -4.35
C PHE A 137 19.19 -15.25 -3.68
N MET A 138 20.50 -15.45 -3.82
CA MET A 138 21.51 -14.62 -3.17
C MET A 138 21.82 -13.36 -3.99
N GLU A 139 21.62 -13.42 -5.30
CA GLU A 139 21.70 -12.31 -6.24
C GLU A 139 20.39 -12.13 -7.02
N PHE A 140 20.14 -10.92 -7.55
CA PHE A 140 18.93 -10.66 -8.35
C PHE A 140 18.85 -11.53 -9.63
N LYS A 141 20.01 -11.93 -10.17
CA LYS A 141 20.10 -12.79 -11.36
C LYS A 141 19.65 -14.23 -11.08
N ASP A 142 19.68 -14.65 -9.82
CA ASP A 142 19.24 -16.00 -9.41
C ASP A 142 17.71 -16.10 -9.43
N ALA A 143 17.03 -14.97 -9.23
CA ALA A 143 15.58 -14.89 -9.31
C ALA A 143 15.13 -14.91 -10.79
N PRO A 144 14.23 -15.82 -11.20
CA PRO A 144 13.76 -15.95 -12.58
C PRO A 144 12.75 -14.86 -12.95
N PHE A 145 12.88 -13.66 -12.38
CA PHE A 145 12.00 -12.54 -12.66
C PHE A 145 12.18 -12.04 -14.09
N GLN A 146 11.12 -11.43 -14.63
CA GLN A 146 11.17 -10.85 -15.97
C GLN A 146 12.20 -9.72 -16.02
N GLU A 147 12.83 -9.53 -17.19
CA GLU A 147 13.88 -8.54 -17.38
C GLU A 147 13.48 -7.13 -16.93
N ARG A 148 12.22 -6.73 -17.15
CA ARG A 148 11.70 -5.43 -16.69
C ARG A 148 11.74 -5.27 -15.17
N ILE A 149 11.51 -6.34 -14.42
CA ILE A 149 11.64 -6.36 -12.95
C ILE A 149 13.12 -6.25 -12.56
N GLN A 150 14.00 -6.98 -13.24
CA GLN A 150 15.44 -6.91 -13.00
C GLN A 150 16.01 -5.51 -13.28
N GLN A 151 15.59 -4.86 -14.37
CA GLN A 151 15.94 -3.48 -14.69
C GLN A 151 15.42 -2.49 -13.62
N ALA A 152 14.23 -2.72 -13.08
CA ALA A 152 13.68 -1.88 -12.01
C ALA A 152 14.52 -1.95 -10.72
N PHE A 153 15.12 -3.12 -10.39
CA PHE A 153 16.05 -3.21 -9.26
C PHE A 153 17.33 -2.41 -9.49
N ALA A 154 17.91 -2.51 -10.69
CA ALA A 154 19.12 -1.77 -11.05
C ALA A 154 18.87 -0.25 -10.98
N GLN A 155 17.73 0.22 -11.48
CA GLN A 155 17.32 1.63 -11.40
C GLN A 155 17.04 2.09 -9.98
N ALA A 156 16.52 1.20 -9.12
CA ALA A 156 16.30 1.48 -7.71
C ALA A 156 17.60 1.51 -6.88
N GLY A 157 18.74 1.12 -7.47
CA GLY A 157 20.04 1.13 -6.82
C GLY A 157 20.25 0.01 -5.81
N PHE A 158 19.47 -1.07 -5.88
CA PHE A 158 19.69 -2.21 -4.98
C PHE A 158 20.85 -3.08 -5.48
N ALA A 159 21.77 -3.42 -4.57
CA ALA A 159 22.94 -4.25 -4.90
C ALA A 159 22.61 -5.76 -4.95
N ARG A 160 21.78 -6.23 -4.01
CA ARG A 160 21.36 -7.64 -3.87
C ARG A 160 20.02 -7.74 -3.14
N PRO A 161 19.31 -8.88 -3.25
CA PRO A 161 18.12 -9.14 -2.46
C PRO A 161 18.42 -9.07 -0.96
N THR A 162 17.46 -8.62 -0.16
CA THR A 162 17.57 -8.77 1.30
C THR A 162 17.41 -10.23 1.70
N SER A 163 17.83 -10.61 2.90
CA SER A 163 17.76 -12.01 3.37
C SER A 163 16.35 -12.60 3.31
N ILE A 164 15.34 -11.82 3.73
CA ILE A 164 13.94 -12.23 3.64
C ILE A 164 13.49 -12.35 2.19
N GLN A 165 13.89 -11.44 1.29
CA GLN A 165 13.54 -11.51 -0.13
C GLN A 165 14.15 -12.76 -0.79
N GLY A 166 15.45 -12.98 -0.60
CA GLY A 166 16.18 -14.10 -1.18
C GLY A 166 15.58 -15.46 -0.80
N GLN A 167 15.16 -15.63 0.45
CA GLN A 167 14.52 -16.88 0.88
C GLN A 167 13.03 -16.96 0.54
N ALA A 168 12.29 -15.85 0.59
CA ALA A 168 10.84 -15.83 0.37
C ALA A 168 10.45 -16.00 -1.10
N TRP A 169 11.19 -15.38 -2.02
CA TRP A 169 10.88 -15.44 -3.46
C TRP A 169 10.80 -16.85 -4.05
N PRO A 170 11.78 -17.76 -3.85
CA PRO A 170 11.69 -19.10 -4.43
C PRO A 170 10.48 -19.89 -3.89
N ILE A 171 10.09 -19.67 -2.62
CA ILE A 171 8.90 -20.27 -2.00
C ILE A 171 7.62 -19.66 -2.58
N ALA A 172 7.54 -18.33 -2.65
CA ALA A 172 6.40 -17.62 -3.20
C ALA A 172 6.14 -17.99 -4.67
N LEU A 173 7.21 -18.15 -5.46
CA LEU A 173 7.13 -18.54 -6.87
C LEU A 173 6.57 -19.96 -7.09
N GLN A 174 6.62 -20.83 -6.08
CA GLN A 174 5.98 -22.15 -6.11
C GLN A 174 4.47 -22.12 -5.83
N ASN A 175 3.87 -20.93 -5.67
CA ASN A 175 2.47 -20.73 -5.26
C ASN A 175 2.12 -21.41 -3.92
N LYS A 176 3.09 -21.51 -3.00
CA LYS A 176 2.87 -22.02 -1.64
C LYS A 176 2.43 -20.89 -0.72
N ASP A 177 1.51 -21.18 0.19
CA ASP A 177 1.18 -20.26 1.28
C ASP A 177 2.42 -20.05 2.15
N MET A 178 2.57 -18.85 2.68
CA MET A 178 3.81 -18.46 3.36
C MET A 178 3.54 -17.61 4.58
N ILE A 179 4.31 -17.87 5.63
CA ILE A 179 4.42 -17.01 6.81
C ILE A 179 5.83 -16.44 6.80
N CYS A 180 5.96 -15.13 6.95
CA CYS A 180 7.24 -14.43 6.97
C CYS A 180 7.33 -13.57 8.22
N VAL A 181 8.18 -13.99 9.16
CA VAL A 181 8.45 -13.24 10.39
C VAL A 181 9.82 -12.58 10.26
N ALA A 182 9.83 -11.26 10.14
CA ALA A 182 11.06 -10.49 10.02
C ALA A 182 10.86 -9.05 10.51
N LYS A 183 11.95 -8.43 10.98
CA LYS A 183 11.94 -7.04 11.48
C LYS A 183 11.38 -6.04 10.46
N THR A 184 10.90 -4.89 10.94
CA THR A 184 10.56 -3.75 10.07
C THR A 184 11.79 -3.29 9.28
N GLY A 185 11.60 -2.74 8.08
CA GLY A 185 12.71 -2.33 7.21
C GLY A 185 13.50 -3.46 6.56
N SER A 186 13.16 -4.74 6.76
CA SER A 186 13.85 -5.88 6.12
C SER A 186 13.54 -6.08 4.64
N GLY A 187 12.66 -5.27 4.04
CA GLY A 187 12.30 -5.35 2.62
C GLY A 187 11.15 -6.33 2.30
N LYS A 188 10.30 -6.68 3.28
CA LYS A 188 9.13 -7.57 3.12
C LYS A 188 8.18 -7.16 1.98
N THR A 189 8.00 -5.86 1.76
CA THR A 189 7.11 -5.32 0.71
C THR A 189 7.49 -5.83 -0.68
N CYS A 190 8.75 -5.73 -1.08
CA CYS A 190 9.24 -6.33 -2.32
C CYS A 190 9.29 -7.87 -2.27
N GLY A 191 9.33 -8.45 -1.06
CA GLY A 191 9.22 -9.89 -0.81
C GLY A 191 7.91 -10.48 -1.35
N PHE A 192 6.77 -9.78 -1.21
CA PHE A 192 5.49 -10.25 -1.73
C PHE A 192 5.06 -9.63 -3.06
N LEU A 193 5.40 -8.36 -3.33
CA LEU A 193 4.94 -7.70 -4.55
C LEU A 193 5.53 -8.36 -5.81
N LEU A 194 6.83 -8.64 -5.79
CA LEU A 194 7.56 -9.00 -7.00
C LEU A 194 7.29 -10.42 -7.50
N PRO A 195 7.21 -11.46 -6.64
CA PRO A 195 6.75 -12.77 -7.08
C PRO A 195 5.36 -12.73 -7.70
N VAL A 196 4.43 -11.96 -7.08
CA VAL A 196 3.06 -11.83 -7.57
C VAL A 196 3.02 -11.12 -8.92
N PHE A 197 3.76 -10.01 -9.06
CA PHE A 197 3.85 -9.29 -10.34
C PHE A 197 4.47 -10.14 -11.43
N HIS A 198 5.55 -10.87 -11.13
CA HIS A 198 6.17 -11.78 -12.08
C HIS A 198 5.20 -12.88 -12.53
N GLN A 199 4.57 -13.59 -11.60
CA GLN A 199 3.64 -14.67 -11.94
C GLN A 199 2.42 -14.16 -12.71
N HIS A 200 1.94 -12.97 -12.39
CA HIS A 200 0.87 -12.32 -13.14
C HIS A 200 1.24 -12.12 -14.61
N LEU A 201 2.44 -11.61 -14.88
CA LEU A 201 2.93 -11.37 -16.23
C LEU A 201 3.17 -12.66 -17.00
N VAL A 202 3.69 -13.70 -16.34
CA VAL A 202 3.91 -15.02 -16.98
C VAL A 202 2.58 -15.67 -17.39
N LYS A 203 1.53 -15.53 -16.56
CA LYS A 203 0.20 -16.08 -16.84
C LYS A 203 -0.60 -15.28 -17.86
N GLN A 204 -0.25 -14.01 -18.11
CA GLN A 204 -1.02 -13.13 -18.99
C GLN A 204 -0.54 -13.14 -20.45
N THR A 205 -1.42 -13.59 -21.34
CA THR A 205 -1.39 -13.24 -22.76
C THR A 205 -2.11 -11.91 -22.98
N ARG A 206 -1.39 -10.78 -22.82
CA ARG A 206 -1.83 -9.38 -23.11
C ARG A 206 -3.28 -9.06 -22.75
N ILE A 207 -3.53 -8.53 -21.55
CA ILE A 207 -4.83 -7.92 -21.25
C ILE A 207 -4.90 -6.51 -21.84
N GLN A 208 -5.72 -6.34 -22.87
CA GLN A 208 -6.29 -5.03 -23.22
C GLN A 208 -7.66 -4.91 -22.54
N GLY A 209 -7.84 -3.95 -21.62
CA GLY A 209 -9.16 -3.60 -21.07
C GLY A 209 -9.29 -3.57 -19.54
N PHE A 210 -10.55 -3.68 -19.09
CA PHE A 210 -10.94 -3.74 -17.67
C PHE A 210 -10.37 -5.01 -17.03
N THR A 211 -9.79 -4.87 -15.85
CA THR A 211 -9.33 -5.99 -15.04
C THR A 211 -9.97 -5.94 -13.65
N LYS A 212 -10.13 -7.10 -13.04
CA LYS A 212 -10.47 -7.21 -11.62
C LYS A 212 -9.18 -7.38 -10.80
N PRO A 213 -9.18 -7.02 -9.51
CA PRO A 213 -8.04 -7.24 -8.62
C PRO A 213 -7.59 -8.70 -8.64
N ILE A 214 -6.30 -8.92 -8.84
CA ILE A 214 -5.64 -10.23 -8.74
C ILE A 214 -4.79 -10.33 -7.47
N LEU A 215 -4.27 -9.20 -6.99
CA LEU A 215 -3.54 -9.04 -5.75
C LEU A 215 -4.34 -8.14 -4.79
N LEU A 216 -4.59 -8.64 -3.59
CA LEU A 216 -5.09 -7.87 -2.47
C LEU A 216 -4.05 -7.86 -1.35
N VAL A 217 -3.65 -6.66 -0.90
CA VAL A 217 -2.81 -6.45 0.27
C VAL A 217 -3.64 -5.76 1.36
N LEU A 218 -3.74 -6.38 2.52
CA LEU A 218 -4.33 -5.77 3.72
C LEU A 218 -3.21 -5.27 4.63
N ALA A 219 -3.34 -4.03 5.08
CA ALA A 219 -2.41 -3.38 6.00
C ALA A 219 -3.18 -2.62 7.11
N PRO A 220 -2.63 -2.48 8.33
CA PRO A 220 -3.31 -1.91 9.48
C PRO A 220 -3.60 -0.42 9.36
N THR A 221 -2.70 0.36 8.75
CA THR A 221 -2.79 1.83 8.76
C THR A 221 -2.85 2.42 7.36
N ARG A 222 -3.36 3.66 7.29
CA ARG A 222 -3.37 4.43 6.05
C ARG A 222 -1.95 4.67 5.54
N GLU A 223 -1.06 5.05 6.45
CA GLU A 223 0.31 5.44 6.15
C GLU A 223 1.08 4.26 5.54
N LEU A 224 0.96 3.08 6.15
CA LEU A 224 1.57 1.87 5.61
C LEU A 224 0.95 1.47 4.27
N SER A 225 -0.39 1.58 4.14
CA SER A 225 -1.06 1.28 2.87
C SER A 225 -0.59 2.19 1.73
N VAL A 226 -0.29 3.47 2.02
CA VAL A 226 0.27 4.41 1.03
C VAL A 226 1.72 4.06 0.69
N GLN A 227 2.55 3.70 1.68
CA GLN A 227 3.93 3.25 1.42
C GLN A 227 3.98 2.00 0.54
N ILE A 228 3.11 1.01 0.80
CA ILE A 228 3.01 -0.18 -0.05
C ILE A 228 2.53 0.20 -1.46
N LEU A 229 1.61 1.16 -1.60
CA LEU A 229 1.17 1.65 -2.91
C LEU A 229 2.33 2.29 -3.69
N GLU A 230 3.17 3.09 -3.05
CA GLU A 230 4.34 3.72 -3.70
C GLU A 230 5.29 2.66 -4.25
N GLU A 231 5.63 1.65 -3.45
CA GLU A 231 6.47 0.53 -3.89
C GLU A 231 5.77 -0.30 -5.00
N ALA A 232 4.47 -0.57 -4.86
CA ALA A 232 3.68 -1.26 -5.89
C ALA A 232 3.64 -0.49 -7.20
N GLN A 233 3.62 0.85 -7.17
CA GLN A 233 3.66 1.68 -8.37
C GLN A 233 5.07 1.76 -8.96
N LYS A 234 6.10 1.87 -8.11
CA LYS A 234 7.51 1.88 -8.52
C LYS A 234 7.85 0.64 -9.34
N PHE A 235 7.46 -0.54 -8.86
CA PHE A 235 7.74 -1.80 -9.56
C PHE A 235 6.65 -2.24 -10.53
N GLY A 236 5.39 -1.85 -10.31
CA GLY A 236 4.25 -2.28 -11.13
C GLY A 236 4.03 -1.46 -12.40
N ARG A 237 4.28 -0.14 -12.39
CA ARG A 237 4.05 0.72 -13.57
C ARG A 237 4.85 0.29 -14.81
N PRO A 238 6.16 -0.03 -14.73
CA PRO A 238 6.91 -0.55 -15.89
C PRO A 238 6.37 -1.86 -16.45
N LEU A 239 5.58 -2.57 -15.65
CA LEU A 239 4.96 -3.86 -15.98
C LEU A 239 3.52 -3.70 -16.48
N GLY A 240 2.97 -2.49 -16.47
CA GLY A 240 1.56 -2.22 -16.81
C GLY A 240 0.57 -2.59 -15.70
N ILE A 241 1.05 -2.85 -14.47
CA ILE A 241 0.21 -3.20 -13.32
C ILE A 241 -0.31 -1.90 -12.69
N ARG A 242 -1.64 -1.77 -12.61
CA ARG A 242 -2.32 -0.64 -11.96
C ARG A 242 -2.65 -1.01 -10.53
N SER A 243 -2.38 -0.07 -9.64
CA SER A 243 -2.57 -0.22 -8.20
C SER A 243 -3.44 0.90 -7.64
N VAL A 244 -4.31 0.56 -6.68
CA VAL A 244 -5.10 1.53 -5.90
C VAL A 244 -4.93 1.28 -4.41
N CYS A 245 -4.99 2.34 -3.61
CA CYS A 245 -4.99 2.27 -2.17
C CYS A 245 -6.35 2.72 -1.59
N CYS A 246 -6.97 1.87 -0.77
CA CYS A 246 -8.31 2.04 -0.20
C CYS A 246 -8.24 2.13 1.33
N TYR A 247 -8.35 3.33 1.88
CA TYR A 247 -8.31 3.56 3.34
C TYR A 247 -9.32 4.62 3.81
N GLY A 248 -9.62 4.59 5.11
CA GLY A 248 -10.55 5.49 5.82
C GLY A 248 -10.10 6.96 5.88
N GLY A 249 -11.00 7.90 6.18
CA GLY A 249 -10.65 9.32 6.34
C GLY A 249 -10.43 10.12 5.04
N ALA A 250 -10.26 9.47 3.88
CA ALA A 250 -10.28 10.11 2.57
C ALA A 250 -11.59 9.85 1.81
N SER A 251 -11.92 10.69 0.82
CA SER A 251 -13.09 10.53 -0.04
C SER A 251 -13.12 9.15 -0.71
N LYS A 252 -14.29 8.51 -0.73
CA LYS A 252 -14.50 7.22 -1.41
C LYS A 252 -14.46 7.36 -2.94
N HIS A 253 -14.77 8.54 -3.49
CA HIS A 253 -14.97 8.72 -4.93
C HIS A 253 -13.74 8.36 -5.78
N PRO A 254 -12.51 8.82 -5.47
CA PRO A 254 -11.34 8.45 -6.27
C PRO A 254 -11.01 6.95 -6.18
N GLN A 255 -11.23 6.35 -5.00
CA GLN A 255 -11.00 4.92 -4.77
C GLN A 255 -11.99 4.08 -5.59
N ILE A 256 -13.28 4.44 -5.58
CA ILE A 256 -14.33 3.79 -6.39
C ILE A 256 -14.02 3.97 -7.90
N ALA A 257 -13.66 5.18 -8.33
CA ALA A 257 -13.36 5.45 -9.74
C ALA A 257 -12.15 4.65 -10.24
N ALA A 258 -11.12 4.46 -9.40
CA ALA A 258 -9.98 3.61 -9.73
C ALA A 258 -10.40 2.14 -9.86
N LEU A 259 -11.16 1.60 -8.90
CA LEU A 259 -11.68 0.23 -8.95
C LEU A 259 -12.55 -0.01 -10.20
N GLN A 260 -13.41 0.94 -10.55
CA GLN A 260 -14.28 0.87 -11.74
C GLN A 260 -13.50 0.91 -13.06
N ARG A 261 -12.36 1.60 -13.10
CA ARG A 261 -11.46 1.61 -14.26
C ARG A 261 -10.76 0.27 -14.48
N GLY A 262 -10.72 -0.55 -13.43
CA GLY A 262 -9.99 -1.80 -13.37
C GLY A 262 -8.56 -1.62 -12.88
N VAL A 263 -8.20 -2.44 -11.90
CA VAL A 263 -6.87 -2.46 -11.26
C VAL A 263 -6.48 -3.89 -10.95
N GLU A 264 -5.21 -4.21 -11.15
CA GLU A 264 -4.64 -5.52 -10.84
C GLU A 264 -4.33 -5.64 -9.33
N CYS A 265 -3.86 -4.55 -8.70
CA CYS A 265 -3.44 -4.55 -7.31
C CYS A 265 -4.29 -3.61 -6.45
N VAL A 266 -4.84 -4.14 -5.35
CA VAL A 266 -5.54 -3.35 -4.33
C VAL A 266 -4.75 -3.45 -3.04
N ILE A 267 -4.39 -2.31 -2.47
CA ILE A 267 -3.87 -2.18 -1.12
C ILE A 267 -4.98 -1.53 -0.28
N ALA A 268 -5.28 -2.04 0.91
CA ALA A 268 -6.37 -1.49 1.69
C ALA A 268 -6.23 -1.64 3.19
N THR A 269 -6.82 -0.71 3.93
CA THR A 269 -7.17 -0.96 5.34
C THR A 269 -8.49 -1.74 5.41
N PRO A 270 -8.64 -2.70 6.34
CA PRO A 270 -9.80 -3.60 6.36
C PRO A 270 -11.16 -2.88 6.39
N GLY A 271 -11.31 -1.87 7.25
CA GLY A 271 -12.57 -1.13 7.38
C GLY A 271 -13.05 -0.49 6.06
N ARG A 272 -12.16 0.22 5.33
CA ARG A 272 -12.54 0.85 4.06
C ARG A 272 -12.83 -0.18 2.97
N LEU A 273 -12.13 -1.30 2.96
CA LEU A 273 -12.40 -2.33 1.95
C LEU A 273 -13.77 -2.98 2.18
N ASN A 274 -14.13 -3.30 3.43
CA ASN A 274 -15.46 -3.82 3.76
C ASN A 274 -16.56 -2.85 3.31
N ASP A 275 -16.44 -1.56 3.62
CA ASP A 275 -17.37 -0.53 3.13
C ASP A 275 -17.56 -0.61 1.60
N LEU A 276 -16.47 -0.77 0.85
CA LEU A 276 -16.50 -0.81 -0.62
C LEU A 276 -17.10 -2.11 -1.15
N ILE A 277 -16.89 -3.24 -0.46
CA ILE A 277 -17.51 -4.53 -0.78
C ILE A 277 -19.02 -4.45 -0.53
N GLU A 278 -19.45 -3.95 0.62
CA GLU A 278 -20.86 -3.78 0.99
C GLU A 278 -21.61 -2.87 0.01
N MET A 279 -20.96 -1.79 -0.43
CA MET A 279 -21.47 -0.89 -1.47
C MET A 279 -21.43 -1.47 -2.90
N ARG A 280 -20.94 -2.71 -3.06
CA ARG A 280 -20.71 -3.39 -4.35
C ARG A 280 -19.82 -2.59 -5.30
N LYS A 281 -18.79 -1.93 -4.75
CA LYS A 281 -17.79 -1.14 -5.49
C LYS A 281 -16.44 -1.83 -5.59
N ALA A 282 -16.17 -2.82 -4.74
CA ALA A 282 -15.02 -3.70 -4.84
C ALA A 282 -15.50 -5.14 -5.11
N ASP A 283 -14.91 -5.79 -6.10
CA ASP A 283 -15.17 -7.19 -6.44
C ASP A 283 -13.86 -7.98 -6.35
N LEU A 284 -13.81 -8.91 -5.40
CA LEU A 284 -12.62 -9.71 -5.09
C LEU A 284 -12.64 -11.10 -5.73
N SER A 285 -13.61 -11.40 -6.61
CA SER A 285 -13.80 -12.72 -7.24
C SER A 285 -12.65 -13.22 -8.11
N LYS A 286 -11.65 -12.38 -8.41
CA LYS A 286 -10.47 -12.73 -9.18
C LYS A 286 -9.16 -12.63 -8.41
N VAL A 287 -9.23 -12.31 -7.12
CA VAL A 287 -8.05 -12.28 -6.26
C VAL A 287 -7.49 -13.69 -6.15
N GLN A 288 -6.24 -13.85 -6.60
CA GLN A 288 -5.47 -15.09 -6.51
C GLN A 288 -4.37 -14.97 -5.45
N TYR A 289 -3.96 -13.74 -5.12
CA TYR A 289 -2.90 -13.46 -4.17
C TYR A 289 -3.44 -12.58 -3.06
N LEU A 290 -3.46 -13.10 -1.85
CA LEU A 290 -3.84 -12.38 -0.64
C LEU A 290 -2.60 -12.18 0.22
N VAL A 291 -2.34 -10.92 0.60
CA VAL A 291 -1.25 -10.56 1.52
C VAL A 291 -1.85 -9.93 2.77
N LEU A 292 -1.41 -10.41 3.92
CA LEU A 292 -1.66 -9.79 5.23
C LEU A 292 -0.34 -9.20 5.73
N ASP A 293 -0.15 -7.89 5.66
CA ASP A 293 1.08 -7.21 6.10
C ASP A 293 0.86 -6.53 7.46
N GLU A 294 1.88 -6.60 8.34
CA GLU A 294 1.75 -6.27 9.77
C GLU A 294 0.53 -6.95 10.43
N ALA A 295 0.42 -8.27 10.23
CA ALA A 295 -0.74 -9.04 10.70
C ALA A 295 -0.94 -8.96 12.22
N ASP A 296 0.15 -8.96 12.99
CA ASP A 296 0.18 -8.75 14.45
C ASP A 296 -0.54 -7.46 14.83
N ARG A 297 -0.14 -6.36 14.19
CA ARG A 297 -0.74 -5.05 14.43
C ARG A 297 -2.20 -4.99 14.01
N MET A 298 -2.59 -5.67 12.93
CA MET A 298 -4.00 -5.74 12.53
C MET A 298 -4.86 -6.44 13.60
N LEU A 299 -4.32 -7.47 14.28
CA LEU A 299 -5.01 -8.13 15.39
C LEU A 299 -5.09 -7.23 16.62
N ASP A 300 -4.01 -6.53 16.98
CA ASP A 300 -3.98 -5.59 18.11
C ASP A 300 -5.02 -4.47 17.95
N MET A 301 -5.28 -4.06 16.70
CA MET A 301 -6.29 -3.06 16.36
C MET A 301 -7.73 -3.62 16.27
N GLY A 302 -7.91 -4.91 16.52
CA GLY A 302 -9.22 -5.57 16.47
C GLY A 302 -9.77 -5.75 15.06
N PHE A 303 -8.93 -5.78 14.03
CA PHE A 303 -9.38 -5.97 12.63
C PHE A 303 -9.67 -7.42 12.26
N GLU A 304 -9.46 -8.38 13.15
CA GLU A 304 -9.68 -9.80 12.88
C GLU A 304 -11.06 -10.12 12.28
N PRO A 305 -12.19 -9.62 12.83
CA PRO A 305 -13.51 -9.86 12.22
C PRO A 305 -13.64 -9.25 10.83
N GLN A 306 -13.02 -8.09 10.61
CA GLN A 306 -13.05 -7.39 9.32
C GLN A 306 -12.22 -8.12 8.27
N ILE A 307 -11.06 -8.66 8.64
CA ILE A 307 -10.22 -9.50 7.78
C ILE A 307 -10.99 -10.77 7.40
N ARG A 308 -11.61 -11.45 8.38
CA ARG A 308 -12.43 -12.64 8.12
C ARG A 308 -13.55 -12.35 7.13
N SER A 309 -14.28 -11.24 7.31
CA SER A 309 -15.32 -10.79 6.37
C SER A 309 -14.79 -10.60 4.95
N ILE A 310 -13.63 -9.94 4.79
CA ILE A 310 -13.01 -9.71 3.47
C ILE A 310 -12.64 -11.04 2.81
N ILE A 311 -11.99 -11.94 3.55
CA ILE A 311 -11.50 -13.22 3.00
C ILE A 311 -12.64 -14.11 2.51
N LEU A 312 -13.82 -14.05 3.13
CA LEU A 312 -15.03 -14.76 2.67
C LEU A 312 -15.50 -14.33 1.28
N ASN A 313 -15.12 -13.14 0.82
CA ASN A 313 -15.43 -12.65 -0.52
C ASN A 313 -14.38 -13.07 -1.57
N ILE A 314 -13.34 -13.80 -1.18
CA ILE A 314 -12.26 -14.27 -2.04
C ILE A 314 -12.43 -15.77 -2.28
N PRO A 315 -12.42 -16.25 -3.53
CA PRO A 315 -12.45 -17.68 -3.82
C PRO A 315 -11.30 -18.41 -3.08
N PRO A 316 -11.58 -19.49 -2.35
CA PRO A 316 -10.53 -20.25 -1.66
C PRO A 316 -9.71 -21.10 -2.64
N GLU A 317 -10.28 -21.42 -3.81
CA GLU A 317 -9.63 -22.24 -4.83
C GLU A 317 -8.47 -21.48 -5.48
N ASN A 318 -7.28 -22.07 -5.46
CA ASN A 318 -6.07 -21.53 -6.07
C ASN A 318 -5.64 -20.14 -5.56
N ARG A 319 -6.12 -19.73 -4.38
CA ARG A 319 -5.62 -18.56 -3.67
C ARG A 319 -4.31 -18.92 -2.97
N GLN A 320 -3.27 -18.12 -3.22
CA GLN A 320 -2.06 -18.09 -2.41
C GLN A 320 -2.19 -17.01 -1.34
N THR A 321 -1.95 -17.38 -0.08
CA THR A 321 -2.01 -16.48 1.07
C THR A 321 -0.62 -16.28 1.65
N LEU A 322 -0.18 -15.02 1.75
CA LEU A 322 1.12 -14.64 2.28
C LEU A 322 0.92 -13.76 3.52
N LEU A 323 1.38 -14.22 4.68
CA LEU A 323 1.28 -13.50 5.94
C LEU A 323 2.66 -12.97 6.32
N PHE A 324 2.75 -11.65 6.52
CA PHE A 324 3.97 -10.97 6.95
C PHE A 324 3.74 -10.31 8.32
N SER A 325 4.68 -10.52 9.23
CA SER A 325 4.59 -10.02 10.60
C SER A 325 5.98 -9.70 11.16
N ALA A 326 6.05 -8.79 12.12
CA ALA A 326 7.27 -8.58 12.89
C ALA A 326 7.37 -9.57 14.06
N THR A 327 6.22 -9.99 14.61
CA THR A 327 6.11 -10.89 15.75
C THR A 327 5.31 -12.15 15.42
N TRP A 328 5.41 -13.18 16.26
CA TRP A 328 4.71 -14.46 16.07
C TRP A 328 3.94 -14.99 17.30
N PRO A 329 3.05 -14.18 17.91
CA PRO A 329 2.29 -14.57 19.09
C PRO A 329 1.19 -15.60 18.75
N LYS A 330 0.55 -16.19 19.78
CA LYS A 330 -0.43 -17.28 19.62
C LYS A 330 -1.66 -16.85 18.81
N GLU A 331 -2.06 -15.60 18.95
CA GLU A 331 -3.18 -14.97 18.27
C GLU A 331 -2.93 -14.95 16.75
N ILE A 332 -1.70 -14.64 16.35
CA ILE A 332 -1.28 -14.69 14.95
C ILE A 332 -1.17 -16.11 14.43
N GLN A 333 -0.72 -17.06 15.26
CA GLN A 333 -0.71 -18.47 14.89
C GLN A 333 -2.13 -18.99 14.62
N ALA A 334 -3.11 -18.59 15.42
CA ALA A 334 -4.52 -18.92 15.22
C ALA A 334 -5.06 -18.31 13.91
N LEU A 335 -4.79 -17.02 13.66
CA LEU A 335 -5.13 -16.36 12.41
C LEU A 335 -4.55 -17.10 11.19
N ALA A 336 -3.27 -17.49 11.29
CA ALA A 336 -2.58 -18.18 10.22
C ALA A 336 -3.17 -19.57 9.95
N HIS A 337 -3.51 -20.31 11.01
CA HIS A 337 -4.15 -21.61 10.92
C HIS A 337 -5.50 -21.54 10.19
N ASP A 338 -6.27 -20.47 10.40
CA ASP A 338 -7.60 -20.29 9.79
C ASP A 338 -7.54 -19.93 8.30
N PHE A 339 -6.50 -19.23 7.86
CA PHE A 339 -6.47 -18.62 6.53
C PHE A 339 -5.43 -19.18 5.57
N LEU A 340 -4.40 -19.87 6.06
CA LEU A 340 -3.34 -20.45 5.25
C LEU A 340 -3.48 -21.97 5.14
N LYS A 341 -3.11 -22.50 3.98
CA LYS A 341 -3.13 -23.93 3.67
C LYS A 341 -1.72 -24.47 3.50
N ASN A 342 -1.31 -25.34 4.42
CA ASN A 342 0.02 -25.97 4.44
C ASN A 342 1.17 -24.95 4.24
N PRO A 343 1.23 -23.86 5.04
CA PRO A 343 2.18 -22.79 4.77
C PRO A 343 3.62 -23.19 5.09
N ILE A 344 4.55 -22.56 4.39
CA ILE A 344 5.98 -22.55 4.75
C ILE A 344 6.25 -21.28 5.56
N GLN A 345 6.74 -21.45 6.78
CA GLN A 345 7.15 -20.38 7.66
C GLN A 345 8.64 -20.10 7.51
N ILE A 346 8.97 -18.83 7.26
CA ILE A 346 10.32 -18.30 7.23
C ILE A 346 10.43 -17.31 8.39
N ASN A 347 11.43 -17.49 9.23
CA ASN A 347 11.77 -16.49 10.23
C ASN A 347 13.19 -15.99 10.01
N VAL A 348 13.37 -14.68 10.10
CA VAL A 348 14.67 -14.01 9.95
C VAL A 348 14.98 -13.25 11.23
N GLY A 349 16.06 -13.65 11.90
CA GLY A 349 16.45 -13.15 13.21
C GLY A 349 15.90 -14.01 14.36
N GLU A 350 16.02 -13.49 15.58
CA GLU A 350 15.53 -14.15 16.79
C GLU A 350 14.02 -13.93 16.94
N VAL A 351 13.25 -14.99 16.71
CA VAL A 351 11.76 -14.98 16.66
C VAL A 351 11.12 -15.10 18.05
N ASN A 352 11.82 -15.73 18.98
CA ASN A 352 11.29 -16.14 20.29
C ASN A 352 11.59 -15.13 21.41
N ALA A 353 12.33 -14.06 21.10
CA ALA A 353 12.54 -12.94 22.00
C ALA A 353 12.06 -11.67 21.29
N LEU A 354 11.46 -10.73 22.03
CA LEU A 354 11.15 -9.38 21.53
C LEU A 354 12.47 -8.65 21.31
N VAL A 355 13.17 -8.96 20.22
CA VAL A 355 14.46 -8.36 19.89
C VAL A 355 14.20 -7.14 19.02
N ALA A 356 14.37 -5.96 19.63
CA ALA A 356 14.40 -4.70 18.89
C ALA A 356 15.55 -4.70 17.87
N ASN A 357 15.41 -3.90 16.82
CA ASN A 357 16.42 -3.85 15.76
C ASN A 357 17.80 -3.48 16.34
N LYS A 358 18.83 -4.30 16.10
CA LYS A 358 20.22 -4.08 16.53
C LYS A 358 20.83 -2.80 15.96
N ASP A 359 20.28 -2.29 14.85
CA ASP A 359 20.71 -1.03 14.23
C ASP A 359 20.22 0.21 15.02
N ILE A 360 19.31 0.03 15.98
CA ILE A 360 18.76 1.11 16.82
C ILE A 360 19.50 1.11 18.16
N GLN A 361 20.23 2.19 18.44
CA GLN A 361 20.76 2.46 19.78
C GLN A 361 19.60 2.80 20.71
N GLN A 362 19.39 1.96 21.73
CA GLN A 362 18.33 2.15 22.72
C GLN A 362 18.92 2.77 23.99
N THR A 363 18.42 3.94 24.38
CA THR A 363 18.79 4.63 25.63
C THR A 363 17.58 4.73 26.53
N ILE A 364 17.72 4.25 27.77
CA ILE A 364 16.65 4.28 28.78
C ILE A 364 16.99 5.37 29.80
N VAL A 365 16.13 6.37 29.90
CA VAL A 365 16.25 7.47 30.88
C VAL A 365 15.22 7.26 31.99
N MET A 366 15.70 6.92 33.18
CA MET A 366 14.85 6.81 34.37
C MET A 366 14.55 8.22 34.89
N CYS A 367 13.26 8.57 34.96
CA CYS A 367 12.79 9.86 35.48
C CYS A 367 11.40 9.71 36.11
N SER A 368 11.07 10.61 37.03
CA SER A 368 9.72 10.76 37.56
C SER A 368 8.80 11.40 36.51
N GLU A 369 7.48 11.27 36.69
CA GLU A 369 6.50 11.79 35.73
C GLU A 369 6.62 13.31 35.51
N SER A 370 6.93 14.06 36.57
CA SER A 370 7.16 15.50 36.52
C SER A 370 8.41 15.89 35.72
N GLU A 371 9.42 15.03 35.67
CA GLU A 371 10.70 15.32 35.00
C GLU A 371 10.68 15.03 33.50
N LYS A 372 9.65 14.36 32.99
CA LYS A 372 9.57 13.95 31.57
C LYS A 372 9.67 15.13 30.61
N LEU A 373 9.02 16.25 30.93
CA LEU A 373 9.03 17.46 30.08
C LEU A 373 10.43 18.08 30.02
N ASP A 374 11.07 18.26 31.17
CA ASP A 374 12.42 18.83 31.25
C ASP A 374 13.44 17.93 30.53
N LYS A 375 13.32 16.61 30.71
CA LYS A 375 14.17 15.62 30.01
C LYS A 375 13.95 15.62 28.50
N LEU A 376 12.70 15.74 28.06
CA LEU A 376 12.39 15.87 26.63
C LEU A 376 13.02 17.15 26.06
N GLU A 377 12.87 18.28 26.75
CA GLU A 377 13.47 19.55 26.30
C GLU A 377 15.00 19.44 26.21
N GLN A 378 15.64 18.82 27.19
CA GLN A 378 17.08 18.57 27.18
C GLN A 378 17.48 17.71 25.96
N ILE A 379 16.80 16.58 25.73
CA ILE A 379 17.10 15.70 24.57
C ILE A 379 16.92 16.44 23.25
N LEU A 380 15.87 17.26 23.12
CA LEU A 380 15.62 18.03 21.90
C LEU A 380 16.65 19.14 21.66
N ARG A 381 17.27 19.69 22.72
CA ARG A 381 18.36 20.67 22.61
C ARG A 381 19.69 20.02 22.24
N ASP A 382 19.89 18.75 22.62
CA ASP A 382 21.10 17.98 22.39
C ASP A 382 21.11 17.28 21.00
N LEU A 383 19.95 17.20 20.33
CA LEU A 383 19.79 16.75 18.93
C LEU A 383 20.13 17.88 17.94
#